data_AF-N2AIV3-F1
#
_entry.id   AF-N2AIV3-F1
#
_cell.length_a   1.000
_cell.length_b   1.000
_cell.length_c   1.000
_cell.angle_alpha   90.00
_cell.angle_beta   90.00
_cell.angle_gamma   90.00
#
_symmetry.space_group_name_H-M   'P 1'
#
loop_
_entity.id
_entity.type
_entity.pdbx_description
1 polymer ?
#
loop_
_entity_poly.entity_id
_entity_poly.type
_entity_poly.pdbx_seq_one_letter_code
_entity_poly.pdbx_strand_id
1 'polypeptide(L)'
;GLVLLHPHWPAIPNEPNVWLLTGSIIVIGTIIPFQVMANALRYVKPATVSLLDAFEPLSATVGSVLIFNLVMVPVDWIGTLLVIISVLALNITPKSKIEKVDKIE
;
A
#
# COMPACT_ATOMS: atom_id res chain seq x y z
N GLY A 1 -19.88 15.88 12.14
CA GLY A 1 -21.33 15.70 12.32
C GLY A 1 -21.64 14.91 13.56
N LEU A 2 -21.49 13.59 13.51
CA LEU A 2 -21.87 12.65 14.59
C LEU A 2 -21.11 12.78 15.92
N VAL A 3 -19.90 13.35 15.93
CA VAL A 3 -19.10 13.58 17.16
C VAL A 3 -19.66 14.72 18.04
N LEU A 4 -20.46 15.63 17.47
CA LEU A 4 -21.03 16.77 18.21
C LEU A 4 -22.31 16.40 18.98
N LEU A 5 -23.01 15.33 18.58
CA LEU A 5 -24.27 14.90 19.19
C LEU A 5 -24.06 13.91 20.34
N HIS A 6 -22.94 13.17 20.33
CA HIS A 6 -22.59 12.20 21.39
C HIS A 6 -21.06 12.18 21.57
N PRO A 7 -20.49 13.05 22.42
CA PRO A 7 -19.06 12.98 22.74
C PRO A 7 -18.84 11.86 23.76
N HIS A 8 -18.96 10.61 23.31
CA HIS A 8 -18.45 9.48 24.06
C HIS A 8 -16.95 9.36 23.79
N TRP A 9 -16.12 9.94 24.65
CA TRP A 9 -14.71 9.58 24.71
C TRP A 9 -14.65 8.31 25.56
N PRO A 10 -14.49 7.10 24.97
CA PRO A 10 -14.22 5.93 25.78
C PRO A 10 -12.94 6.23 26.57
N ALA A 11 -13.05 6.22 27.90
CA ALA A 11 -11.91 6.36 28.77
C ALA A 11 -10.95 5.22 28.40
N ILE A 12 -9.75 5.57 27.93
CA ILE A 12 -8.73 4.60 27.55
C ILE A 12 -8.44 3.81 28.83
N PRO A 13 -8.80 2.51 28.91
CA PRO A 13 -8.54 1.73 30.09
C PRO A 13 -7.03 1.72 30.31
N ASN A 14 -6.57 2.12 31.49
CA ASN A 14 -5.15 2.19 31.82
C ASN A 14 -4.59 0.79 32.12
N GLU A 15 -4.94 -0.17 31.27
CA GLU A 15 -4.48 -1.55 31.33
C GLU A 15 -3.08 -1.62 30.70
N PRO A 16 -2.09 -2.26 31.36
CA PRO A 16 -0.73 -2.40 30.83
C PRO A 16 -0.70 -3.02 29.42
N ASN A 17 -1.68 -3.88 29.12
CA ASN A 17 -1.83 -4.52 27.82
C ASN A 17 -2.10 -3.51 26.70
N VAL A 18 -2.89 -2.46 26.94
CA VAL A 18 -3.21 -1.44 25.93
C VAL A 18 -1.96 -0.65 25.57
N TRP A 19 -1.16 -0.27 26.57
CA TRP A 19 0.12 0.42 26.35
C TRP A 19 1.14 -0.44 25.61
N LEU A 20 1.23 -1.73 25.95
CA LEU A 20 2.08 -2.68 25.23
C LEU A 20 1.65 -2.82 23.76
N LEU A 21 0.35 -3.04 23.51
CA LEU A 21 -0.19 -3.16 22.15
C LEU A 21 0.02 -1.87 21.33
N THR A 22 -0.23 -0.70 21.92
CA THR A 22 0.04 0.60 21.29
C THR A 22 1.52 0.76 20.98
N GLY A 23 2.42 0.43 21.92
CA GLY A 23 3.87 0.46 21.70
C GLY A 23 4.29 -0.47 20.57
N SER A 24 3.76 -1.70 20.53
CA SER A 24 4.04 -2.66 19.46
C SER A 24 3.58 -2.16 18.09
N ILE A 25 2.39 -1.55 17.99
CA ILE A 25 1.89 -0.98 16.73
C ILE A 25 2.77 0.18 16.26
N ILE A 26 3.24 1.04 17.18
CA ILE A 26 4.13 2.15 16.82
C ILE A 26 5.47 1.60 16.29
N VAL A 27 6.05 0.61 16.96
CA VAL A 27 7.34 0.04 16.54
C VAL A 27 7.19 -0.70 15.20
N ILE A 28 6.23 -1.61 15.09
CA ILE A 28 6.06 -2.48 13.92
C ILE A 28 5.41 -1.76 12.74
N GLY A 29 4.42 -0.91 13.00
CA GLY A 29 3.65 -0.22 11.97
C GLY A 29 4.20 1.14 11.57
N THR A 30 5.08 1.76 12.37
CA THR A 30 5.61 3.10 12.07
C THR A 30 7.13 3.10 12.00
N ILE A 31 7.83 2.72 13.07
CA ILE A 31 9.29 2.87 13.13
C ILE A 31 9.99 1.96 12.10
N ILE A 32 9.65 0.67 12.07
CA ILE A 32 10.29 -0.29 11.15
C ILE A 32 10.02 0.09 9.68
N PRO A 33 8.77 0.33 9.23
CA PRO A 33 8.49 0.72 7.85
C PRO A 33 9.14 2.04 7.47
N PHE A 34 9.19 3.01 8.38
CA PHE A 34 9.85 4.30 8.13
C PHE A 34 11.36 4.15 7.90
N GLN A 35 12.02 3.30 8.68
CA GLN A 35 13.44 2.98 8.49
C GLN A 35 13.70 2.27 7.15
N VAL A 36 12.85 1.30 6.80
CA VAL A 36 12.94 0.60 5.51
C VAL A 36 12.73 1.57 4.35
N MET A 37 11.75 2.49 4.45
CA MET A 37 11.50 3.50 3.43
C MET A 37 12.65 4.51 3.31
N ALA A 38 13.17 5.01 4.43
CA ALA A 38 14.32 5.92 4.44
C ALA A 38 15.56 5.28 3.80
N ASN A 39 15.79 3.99 4.05
CA ASN A 39 16.89 3.25 3.45
C ASN A 39 16.63 2.89 1.97
N ALA A 40 15.38 2.58 1.62
CA ALA A 40 14.95 2.33 0.25
C ALA A 40 15.10 3.57 -0.64
N LEU A 41 14.82 4.76 -0.14
CA LEU A 41 14.99 6.01 -0.90
C LEU A 41 16.45 6.24 -1.36
N ARG A 42 17.45 5.67 -0.66
CA ARG A 42 18.86 5.73 -1.05
C ARG A 42 19.26 4.74 -2.15
N TYR A 43 18.50 3.67 -2.35
CA TYR A 43 18.86 2.55 -3.24
C TYR A 43 17.85 2.26 -4.35
N VAL A 44 16.61 2.73 -4.20
CA VAL A 44 15.50 2.28 -5.03
C VAL A 44 15.19 3.35 -6.08
N LYS A 45 15.48 3.02 -7.35
CA LYS A 45 14.97 3.78 -8.49
C LYS A 45 13.44 3.81 -8.39
N PRO A 46 12.76 4.96 -8.63
CA PRO A 46 11.30 5.11 -8.50
C PRO A 46 10.48 3.97 -9.14
N ALA A 47 11.02 3.35 -10.18
CA ALA A 47 10.45 2.20 -10.87
C ALA A 47 10.16 0.97 -9.97
N THR A 48 11.03 0.62 -9.01
CA THR A 48 10.82 -0.58 -8.18
C THR A 48 9.81 -0.33 -7.06
N VAL A 49 9.78 0.88 -6.48
CA VAL A 49 8.72 1.26 -5.52
C VAL A 49 7.37 1.31 -6.22
N SER A 50 7.29 1.93 -7.39
CA SER A 50 6.05 1.99 -8.18
C SER A 50 5.58 0.61 -8.64
N LEU A 51 6.50 -0.30 -9.00
CA LEU A 51 6.15 -1.70 -9.29
C LEU A 51 5.53 -2.37 -8.06
N LEU A 52 6.16 -2.24 -6.89
CA LEU A 52 5.69 -2.86 -5.64
C LEU A 52 4.33 -2.33 -5.19
N ASP A 53 4.11 -1.03 -5.33
CA ASP A 53 2.82 -0.36 -5.09
C ASP A 53 1.75 -0.85 -6.06
N ALA A 54 2.10 -1.03 -7.34
CA ALA A 54 1.19 -1.59 -8.32
C ALA A 54 0.86 -3.08 -8.07
N PHE A 55 1.66 -3.80 -7.27
CA PHE A 55 1.33 -5.15 -6.82
C PHE A 55 0.36 -5.20 -5.64
N GLU A 56 0.08 -4.09 -4.96
CA GLU A 56 -0.86 -4.03 -3.84
C GLU A 56 -2.25 -4.60 -4.19
N PRO A 57 -2.93 -4.15 -5.26
CA PRO A 57 -4.25 -4.69 -5.59
C PRO A 57 -4.20 -6.16 -6.03
N LEU A 58 -3.10 -6.61 -6.66
CA LEU A 58 -2.92 -8.01 -7.03
C LEU A 58 -2.79 -8.91 -5.79
N SER A 59 -1.98 -8.50 -4.83
CA SER A 59 -1.81 -9.22 -3.56
C SER A 59 -3.11 -9.21 -2.75
N ALA A 60 -3.86 -8.11 -2.78
CA ALA A 60 -5.15 -8.02 -2.11
C ALA A 60 -6.17 -9.00 -2.70
N THR A 61 -6.26 -9.11 -4.04
CA THR A 61 -7.14 -10.07 -4.69
C THR A 61 -6.74 -11.52 -4.38
N VAL A 62 -5.45 -11.85 -4.51
CA VAL A 62 -4.95 -13.21 -4.20
C VAL A 62 -5.15 -13.56 -2.73
N GLY A 63 -4.85 -12.64 -1.82
CA GLY A 63 -5.05 -12.82 -0.39
C GLY A 63 -6.53 -12.98 -0.03
N SER A 64 -7.42 -12.20 -0.65
CA SER A 64 -8.86 -12.30 -0.45
C SER A 64 -9.40 -13.67 -0.89
N VAL A 65 -9.00 -14.16 -2.07
CA VAL A 65 -9.45 -15.47 -2.57
C VAL A 65 -8.88 -16.62 -1.72
N LEU A 66 -7.59 -16.56 -1.34
CA LEU A 66 -6.96 -17.65 -0.58
C LEU A 66 -7.36 -17.69 0.89
N ILE A 67 -7.47 -16.54 1.56
CA ILE A 67 -7.72 -16.47 3.02
C ILE A 67 -9.22 -16.48 3.33
N PHE A 68 -10.02 -15.72 2.57
CA PHE A 68 -11.46 -15.62 2.80
C PHE A 68 -12.30 -16.57 1.96
N ASN A 69 -11.67 -17.35 1.05
CA ASN A 69 -12.34 -18.32 0.16
C ASN A 69 -13.54 -17.69 -0.58
N LEU A 70 -13.40 -16.42 -1.00
CA LEU A 70 -14.46 -15.74 -1.75
C LEU A 70 -14.71 -16.48 -3.06
N VAL A 71 -15.96 -16.91 -3.24
CA VAL A 71 -16.43 -17.42 -4.52
C VAL A 71 -16.55 -16.24 -5.47
N MET A 72 -15.53 -16.04 -6.31
CA MET A 72 -15.54 -14.97 -7.31
C MET A 72 -16.69 -15.16 -8.29
N VAL A 73 -17.55 -14.15 -8.36
CA VAL A 73 -18.65 -14.06 -9.32
C VAL A 73 -18.04 -13.72 -10.70
N PRO A 74 -18.66 -14.06 -11.84
CA PRO A 74 -18.07 -13.78 -13.16
C PRO A 74 -17.69 -12.30 -13.40
N VAL A 75 -18.34 -11.36 -12.72
CA VAL A 75 -18.00 -9.92 -12.73
C VAL A 75 -16.66 -9.62 -12.05
N ASP A 76 -16.32 -10.34 -10.98
CA ASP A 76 -15.08 -10.12 -10.21
C ASP A 76 -13.85 -10.53 -11.02
N TRP A 77 -13.99 -11.50 -11.92
CA TRP A 77 -12.95 -11.90 -12.87
C TRP A 77 -12.61 -10.79 -13.85
N ILE A 78 -13.62 -10.08 -14.37
CA ILE A 78 -13.43 -8.94 -15.27
C ILE A 78 -12.76 -7.78 -14.52
N GLY A 79 -13.23 -7.49 -13.30
CA GLY A 79 -12.64 -6.46 -12.44
C GLY A 79 -11.18 -6.75 -12.12
N THR A 80 -10.87 -8.00 -11.77
CA THR A 80 -9.50 -8.45 -11.50
C THR A 80 -8.63 -8.29 -12.75
N LEU A 81 -9.07 -8.79 -13.90
CA LEU A 81 -8.33 -8.69 -15.17
C LEU A 81 -8.05 -7.23 -15.54
N LEU A 82 -9.02 -6.33 -15.37
CA LEU A 82 -8.85 -4.90 -15.62
C LEU A 82 -7.77 -4.29 -14.74
N VAL A 83 -7.78 -4.62 -13.44
CA VAL A 83 -6.77 -4.18 -12.48
C VAL A 83 -5.37 -4.71 -12.86
N ILE A 84 -5.24 -5.98 -13.25
CA ILE A 84 -3.95 -6.53 -13.72
C ILE A 84 -3.43 -5.73 -14.92
N ILE A 85 -4.29 -5.45 -15.91
CA ILE A 85 -3.92 -4.70 -17.11
C ILE A 85 -3.49 -3.27 -16.75
N SER A 86 -4.22 -2.59 -15.86
CA SER A 86 -3.87 -1.24 -15.41
C SER A 86 -2.50 -1.19 -14.72
N VAL A 87 -2.22 -2.16 -13.85
CA VAL A 87 -0.94 -2.29 -13.14
C VAL A 87 0.23 -2.50 -14.11
N LEU A 88 0.05 -3.40 -15.10
CA LEU A 88 1.04 -3.65 -16.13
C LEU A 88 1.28 -2.42 -17.02
N ALA A 89 0.21 -1.70 -17.37
CA ALA A 89 0.30 -0.49 -18.19
C ALA A 89 1.04 0.65 -17.46
N LEU A 90 0.80 0.82 -16.15
CA LEU A 90 1.51 1.81 -15.32
C LEU A 90 2.99 1.44 -15.15
N ASN A 91 3.30 0.14 -15.05
CA ASN A 91 4.69 -0.30 -14.94
C ASN A 91 5.49 -0.05 -16.23
N ILE A 92 4.83 -0.06 -17.39
CA ILE A 92 5.41 0.36 -18.67
C ILE A 92 5.39 1.91 -18.72
N THR A 93 6.15 2.55 -17.84
CA THR A 93 6.45 3.98 -17.99
C THR A 93 7.56 4.13 -19.06
N PRO A 94 7.33 4.89 -20.14
CA PRO A 94 8.29 5.00 -21.24
C PRO A 94 9.55 5.74 -20.78
N LYS A 95 10.69 5.06 -20.86
CA LYS A 95 12.03 5.57 -20.57
C LYS A 95 12.58 6.52 -21.66
N SER A 96 11.74 7.33 -22.33
CA SER A 96 12.16 8.01 -23.58
C SER A 96 12.18 9.54 -23.58
N LYS A 97 12.12 10.21 -22.42
CA LYS A 97 12.17 11.69 -22.39
C LYS A 97 13.28 12.33 -21.56
N ILE A 98 14.39 11.63 -21.31
CA ILE A 98 15.58 12.22 -20.67
C ILE A 98 16.79 12.30 -21.62
N GLU A 99 16.86 11.49 -22.68
CA GLU A 99 18.01 11.53 -23.62
C GLU A 99 17.99 12.71 -24.61
N LYS A 100 16.88 13.45 -24.73
CA LYS A 100 16.78 14.54 -25.72
C LYS A 100 17.28 15.91 -25.24
N VAL A 101 17.63 16.06 -23.95
CA VAL A 101 18.12 17.35 -23.41
C VAL A 101 19.66 17.45 -23.47
N ASP A 102 20.37 16.32 -23.46
CA ASP A 102 21.84 16.25 -23.44
C ASP A 102 22.50 16.35 -24.83
N LYS A 103 21.69 16.40 -25.91
CA LYS A 103 22.17 16.50 -27.30
C LYS A 103 22.10 17.92 -27.89
N ILE A 104 21.80 18.92 -27.07
CA ILE A 104 21.67 20.32 -27.49
C ILE A 104 22.74 21.22 -26.83
N GLU A 105 23.76 20.63 -26.19
CA GLU A 105 24.98 21.33 -25.75
C GLU A 105 26.18 20.97 -26.65
#